data_AF-A0A2V9D7I3-F1
#
_entry.id   AF-A0A2V9D7I3-F1
#
_cell.length_a   1.000
_cell.length_b   1.000
_cell.length_c   1.000
_cell.angle_alpha   90.00
_cell.angle_beta   90.00
_cell.angle_gamma   90.00
#
_symmetry.space_group_name_H-M   'P 1'
#
loop_
_entity.id
_entity.type
_entity.pdbx_description
1 polymer ?
#
loop_
_entity_poly.entity_id
_entity_poly.type
_entity_poly.pdbx_seq_one_letter_code
_entity_poly.pdbx_strand_id
1 'polypeptide(L)'
;KTWLDNAGRPHSKALHVIERYHRVDAKHLEMTVIIDDPKYYTKPWVALDRLSLRLQSPQFDFFEQECSPSQTRAYNEFYGEPASEGLDKTPDKAK
;
A
#
# COMPACT_ATOMS: atom_id res chain seq x y z
N LYS A 1 -8.02 -11.17 -0.23
CA LYS A 1 -7.42 -10.61 -1.47
C LYS A 1 -7.00 -9.19 -1.15
N THR A 2 -5.78 -8.78 -1.48
CA THR A 2 -5.26 -7.45 -1.15
C THR A 2 -5.12 -6.59 -2.40
N TRP A 3 -5.02 -5.28 -2.22
CA TRP A 3 -4.72 -4.33 -3.29
C TRP A 3 -3.23 -3.98 -3.28
N LEU A 4 -2.71 -3.58 -4.45
CA LEU A 4 -1.32 -3.17 -4.63
C LEU A 4 -1.03 -1.84 -3.93
N ASP A 5 -1.97 -0.91 -4.04
CA ASP A 5 -1.88 0.46 -3.54
C ASP A 5 -3.25 0.96 -3.07
N ASN A 6 -3.25 2.16 -2.49
CA ASN A 6 -4.47 2.83 -2.00
C ASN A 6 -5.43 3.25 -3.14
N ALA A 7 -5.00 3.17 -4.40
CA ALA A 7 -5.86 3.39 -5.56
C ALA A 7 -6.63 2.13 -5.97
N GLY A 8 -6.43 1.00 -5.27
CA GLY A 8 -7.15 -0.25 -5.54
C GLY A 8 -6.64 -0.98 -6.77
N ARG A 9 -5.36 -0.80 -7.15
CA ARG A 9 -4.79 -1.54 -8.29
C ARG A 9 -4.62 -3.03 -7.93
N PRO A 10 -4.99 -3.97 -8.82
CA PRO A 10 -4.86 -5.39 -8.53
C PRO A 10 -3.40 -5.84 -8.64
N HIS A 11 -3.03 -6.89 -7.91
CA HIS A 11 -1.77 -7.61 -8.09
C HIS A 11 -1.99 -9.12 -8.04
N SER A 12 -1.05 -9.85 -8.65
CA SER A 12 -1.04 -11.31 -8.71
C SER A 12 -0.05 -11.89 -7.70
N LYS A 13 0.02 -13.23 -7.66
CA LYS A 13 1.07 -13.94 -6.90
C LYS A 13 2.44 -13.90 -7.59
N ALA A 14 2.49 -13.45 -8.85
CA ALA A 14 3.73 -13.29 -9.61
C ALA A 14 4.28 -11.86 -9.52
N LEU A 15 3.70 -11.01 -8.68
CA LEU A 15 4.19 -9.66 -8.42
C LEU A 15 5.65 -9.69 -7.95
N HIS A 16 6.48 -8.91 -8.61
CA HIS A 16 7.84 -8.59 -8.20
C HIS A 16 7.97 -7.07 -8.07
N VAL A 17 8.34 -6.61 -6.88
CA VAL A 17 8.57 -5.19 -6.58
C VAL A 17 10.07 -4.96 -6.56
N ILE A 18 10.53 -4.01 -7.37
CA ILE A 18 11.94 -3.65 -7.46
C ILE A 18 12.12 -2.26 -6.85
N GLU A 19 12.83 -2.21 -5.72
CA GLU A 19 13.16 -0.96 -5.04
C GLU A 19 14.63 -0.61 -5.31
N ARG A 20 14.87 0.60 -5.81
CA ARG A 20 16.21 1.13 -6.07
C ARG A 20 16.46 2.31 -5.15
N TYR A 21 17.41 2.13 -4.25
CA TYR A 21 17.88 3.17 -3.34
C TYR A 21 19.14 3.81 -3.90
N HIS A 22 19.17 5.13 -3.95
CA HIS A 22 20.31 5.93 -4.37
C HIS A 22 20.66 6.93 -3.27
N ARG A 23 21.91 6.91 -2.79
CA ARG A 23 22.38 7.86 -1.79
C ARG A 23 22.86 9.14 -2.47
N VAL A 24 22.06 10.19 -2.35
CA VAL A 24 22.38 11.51 -2.91
C VAL A 24 23.48 12.18 -2.10
N ASP A 25 23.34 12.19 -0.77
CA ASP A 25 24.34 12.74 0.14
C ASP A 25 24.26 12.12 1.55
N ALA A 26 24.91 12.74 2.54
CA ALA A 26 24.94 12.24 3.90
C ALA A 26 23.55 12.21 4.59
N LYS A 27 22.61 13.05 4.15
CA LYS A 27 21.30 13.28 4.76
C LYS A 27 20.12 12.97 3.84
N HIS A 28 20.36 12.67 2.57
CA HIS A 28 19.31 12.41 1.58
C HIS A 28 19.53 11.07 0.84
N LEU A 29 18.44 10.30 0.73
CA LEU A 29 18.31 9.14 -0.14
C LEU A 29 17.20 9.40 -1.15
N GLU A 30 17.30 8.79 -2.32
CA GLU A 30 16.22 8.69 -3.30
C GLU A 30 15.80 7.22 -3.40
N MET A 31 14.50 6.98 -3.47
CA MET A 31 13.93 5.65 -3.68
C MET A 31 13.07 5.65 -4.94
N THR A 32 13.36 4.73 -5.85
CA THR A 32 12.53 4.45 -7.03
C THR A 32 11.92 3.06 -6.90
N VAL A 33 10.61 2.96 -7.09
CA VAL A 33 9.87 1.68 -7.01
C VAL A 33 9.34 1.34 -8.39
N ILE A 34 9.67 0.14 -8.87
CA ILE A 34 9.17 -0.42 -10.13
C ILE A 34 8.31 -1.64 -9.80
N ILE A 35 7.13 -1.69 -10.40
CA ILE A 35 6.19 -2.81 -10.29
C ILE A 35 6.32 -3.67 -11.54
N ASP A 36 6.62 -4.95 -11.34
CA ASP A 36 6.64 -5.96 -12.39
C ASP A 36 5.63 -7.06 -12.05
N ASP A 37 4.53 -7.12 -12.79
CA ASP A 37 3.53 -8.18 -12.66
C ASP A 37 2.97 -8.51 -14.05
N PRO A 38 3.55 -9.51 -14.74
CA PRO A 38 3.19 -9.83 -16.12
C PRO A 38 1.76 -10.38 -16.26
N LYS A 39 1.08 -10.72 -15.15
CA LYS A 39 -0.30 -11.21 -15.18
C LYS A 39 -1.32 -10.08 -15.27
N TYR A 40 -1.02 -8.92 -14.68
CA TYR A 40 -1.94 -7.77 -14.66
C TYR A 40 -1.47 -6.60 -15.52
N TYR A 41 -0.16 -6.45 -15.77
CA TYR A 41 0.42 -5.34 -16.51
C TYR A 41 1.20 -5.81 -17.74
N THR A 42 1.12 -5.03 -18.82
CA THR A 42 1.78 -5.36 -20.10
C THR A 42 3.29 -5.12 -20.08
N LYS A 43 3.78 -4.35 -19.12
CA LYS A 43 5.20 -4.06 -18.91
C LYS A 43 5.44 -3.57 -17.47
N PRO A 44 6.68 -3.69 -16.95
CA PRO A 44 7.05 -3.03 -15.72
C PRO A 44 6.82 -1.52 -15.79
N TRP A 45 6.37 -0.92 -14.69
CA TRP A 45 6.10 0.51 -14.60
C TRP A 45 6.63 1.11 -13.30
N VAL A 46 6.96 2.41 -13.34
CA VAL A 46 7.51 3.13 -12.19
C VAL A 46 6.35 3.63 -11.33
N ALA A 47 6.23 3.10 -10.11
CA ALA A 47 5.21 3.49 -9.14
C ALA A 47 5.62 4.70 -8.32
N LEU A 48 6.89 4.78 -7.96
CA LEU A 48 7.48 5.95 -7.33
C LEU A 48 8.77 6.28 -8.06
N ASP A 49 8.88 7.50 -8.57
CA ASP A 49 10.08 7.99 -9.23
C ASP A 49 10.83 8.94 -8.30
N ARG A 50 12.04 8.55 -7.89
CA ARG A 50 12.94 9.34 -7.04
C ARG A 50 12.25 10.01 -5.85
N LEU A 51 11.53 9.22 -5.05
CA LEU A 51 10.99 9.68 -3.78
C LEU A 51 12.16 10.13 -2.88
N SER A 52 12.15 11.39 -2.47
CA SER A 52 13.17 11.94 -1.57
C SER A 52 12.91 11.50 -0.14
N LEU A 53 13.89 10.81 0.45
CA LEU A 53 13.91 10.40 1.84
C LEU A 53 14.98 11.22 2.57
N ARG A 54 14.61 11.78 3.71
CA ARG A 54 15.49 12.59 4.56
C ARG A 54 15.88 11.83 5.81
N LEU A 55 17.14 11.97 6.21
CA LEU A 55 17.62 11.51 7.51
C LEU A 55 16.81 12.21 8.62
N GLN A 56 16.17 11.40 9.46
CA GLN A 56 15.41 11.91 10.61
C GLN A 56 16.32 12.53 11.66
N SER A 57 15.73 13.40 12.48
CA SER A 57 16.43 14.00 13.62
C SER A 57 16.93 12.91 14.58
N PRO A 58 18.10 13.06 15.21
CA PRO A 58 18.53 12.14 16.28
C PRO A 58 17.58 12.10 17.48
N GLN A 59 16.72 13.11 17.64
CA GLN A 59 15.68 13.18 18.68
C GLN A 59 14.33 12.63 18.19
N PHE A 60 14.26 12.08 16.98
CA PHE A 60 13.04 11.45 16.49
C PHE A 60 12.73 10.22 17.35
N ASP A 61 11.50 10.15 17.86
CA ASP A 61 10.95 8.98 18.54
C ASP A 61 9.73 8.49 17.76
N PHE A 62 9.50 7.19 17.77
CA PHE A 62 8.34 6.61 17.11
C PHE A 62 7.09 6.96 17.93
N PHE A 63 6.08 7.50 17.27
CA PHE A 63 4.79 7.67 17.92
C PHE A 63 4.19 6.29 18.18
N GLU A 64 3.79 6.06 19.42
CA GLU A 64 3.01 4.87 19.77
C GLU A 64 1.69 4.91 19.01
N GLN A 65 1.45 3.86 18.23
CA GLN A 65 0.14 3.60 17.64
C GLN A 65 -0.57 2.64 18.59
N GLU A 66 -1.46 3.17 19.42
CA GLU A 66 -2.28 2.37 20.32
C GLU A 66 -3.12 1.39 19.47
N CYS A 67 -2.79 0.10 19.55
CA CYS A 67 -3.68 -0.92 19.05
C CYS A 67 -4.87 -0.99 20.01
N SER A 68 -6.00 -0.39 19.62
CA SER A 68 -7.24 -0.45 20.38
C SER A 68 -8.25 -1.35 19.67
N PRO A 69 -8.27 -2.67 19.95
CA PRO A 69 -9.25 -3.58 19.40
C PRO A 69 -10.70 -3.16 19.70
N SER A 70 -10.94 -2.56 20.87
CA SER A 70 -12.27 -2.07 21.25
C SER A 70 -12.74 -0.90 20.39
N GLN A 71 -11.89 0.11 20.16
CA GLN A 71 -12.23 1.23 19.28
C GLN A 71 -12.35 0.81 17.81
N THR A 72 -11.47 -0.09 17.35
CA THR A 72 -11.53 -0.63 15.97
C THR A 72 -12.82 -1.41 15.75
N ARG A 73 -13.22 -2.25 16.72
CA ARG A 73 -14.48 -2.98 16.67
C ARG A 73 -15.67 -2.04 16.65
N ALA A 74 -15.70 -1.03 17.52
CA ALA A 74 -16.78 -0.03 17.52
C ALA A 74 -16.84 0.70 16.16
N TYR A 75 -15.71 1.13 15.61
CA TYR A 75 -15.66 1.75 14.28
C TYR A 75 -16.20 0.83 13.19
N ASN A 76 -15.84 -0.45 13.19
CA ASN A 76 -16.36 -1.40 12.21
C ASN A 76 -17.86 -1.61 12.36
N GLU A 77 -18.36 -1.82 13.58
CA GLU A 77 -19.80 -1.98 13.84
C GLU A 77 -20.62 -0.76 13.43
N PHE A 78 -20.13 0.46 13.71
CA PHE A 78 -20.88 1.69 13.42
C PHE A 78 -20.70 2.25 12.01
N TYR A 79 -19.51 2.10 11.42
CA TYR A 79 -19.15 2.72 10.15
C TYR A 79 -18.67 1.73 9.09
N GLY A 80 -17.72 0.86 9.43
CA GLY A 80 -17.04 -0.01 8.45
C GLY A 80 -17.97 -1.02 7.79
N GLU A 81 -18.62 -1.86 8.58
CA GLU A 81 -19.52 -2.92 8.10
C GLU A 81 -20.71 -2.33 7.32
N PRO A 82 -21.47 -1.34 7.85
CA PRO A 82 -22.60 -0.77 7.12
C PRO A 82 -22.21 -0.08 5.81
N ALA A 83 -21.03 0.55 5.73
CA ALA A 83 -20.54 1.15 4.49
C ALA A 83 -20.10 0.11 3.45
N SER A 84 -19.76 -1.11 3.90
CA SER A 84 -19.37 -2.22 3.04
C SER A 84 -20.54 -3.11 2.59
N GLU A 85 -21.69 -3.04 3.29
CA GLU A 85 -22.93 -3.72 2.92
C GLU A 85 -23.50 -3.20 1.60
N GLY A 86 -22.95 -3.70 0.51
CA GLY A 86 -23.34 -3.35 -0.87
C GLY A 86 -22.37 -3.83 -1.94
N LEU A 87 -21.12 -4.13 -1.57
CA LEU A 87 -20.08 -4.53 -2.53
C LEU A 87 -19.96 -6.05 -2.77
N ASP A 88 -20.67 -6.89 -2.01
CA ASP A 88 -20.50 -8.36 -2.07
C ASP A 88 -21.81 -9.15 -2.25
N LYS A 89 -22.82 -8.56 -2.92
CA LYS A 89 -24.11 -9.24 -3.19
C LYS A 89 -24.46 -9.44 -4.67
N THR A 90 -23.51 -9.32 -5.58
CA THR A 90 -23.70 -9.94 -6.92
C THR A 90 -22.92 -11.25 -6.95
N PRO A 91 -23.57 -12.42 -6.79
CA PRO A 91 -22.93 -13.65 -7.22
C PRO A 91 -22.64 -13.49 -8.71
N ASP A 92 -21.38 -13.70 -9.07
CA ASP A 92 -20.92 -13.87 -10.43
C ASP A 92 -21.79 -14.96 -11.07
N LYS A 93 -22.87 -14.55 -11.75
CA LYS A 93 -23.70 -15.46 -12.53
C LYS A 93 -22.90 -15.76 -13.79
N ALA A 94 -22.03 -16.76 -13.66
CA ALA A 94 -21.52 -17.52 -14.78
C ALA A 94 -22.70 -17.91 -15.69
N LYS A 95 -22.72 -17.31 -16.88
CA LYS A 95 -23.26 -17.89 -18.10
C LYS A 95 -22.10 -18.44 -18.89
#